data_AF-A0A8B3CWB4-F1
#
_entry.id   AF-A0A8B3CWB4-F1
#
_cell.length_a   1.000
_cell.length_b   1.000
_cell.length_c   1.000
_cell.angle_alpha   90.00
_cell.angle_beta   90.00
_cell.angle_gamma   90.00
#
_symmetry.space_group_name_H-M   'P 1'
#
loop_
_entity.id
_entity.type
_entity.pdbx_description
1 polymer ?
#
loop_
_entity_poly.entity_id
_entity_poly.type
_entity_poly.pdbx_seq_one_letter_code
_entity_poly.pdbx_strand_id
1 'polypeptide(L)'
;MNSLILCVEISRNHFSLSEFVDLEFRIRFENRGEETIEIYPKIATFPQTIGWGGPHFRVEMDDAKTQELRSYYGPPAQPPTRNYYERNRSDLLPGEILERSVSACWIPNSKIPKRSLSKKLLDPEGYDGIDEILFERSSMLVLNRNQTELLSSMSRSEDFLRPNHLILLPRSGEYKFFLTYYQQPWVDFIPKQSFSLNSEEKKIFVH
;
A
#
# COMPACT_ATOMS: atom_id res chain seq x y z
N MET A 1 4.75 24.43 -11.95
CA MET A 1 5.22 23.66 -10.78
C MET A 1 4.00 23.18 -10.03
N ASN A 2 3.99 21.94 -9.52
CA ASN A 2 2.90 21.47 -8.66
C ASN A 2 2.94 22.24 -7.33
N SER A 3 1.82 22.82 -6.93
CA SER A 3 1.68 23.53 -5.65
C SER A 3 1.71 22.58 -4.46
N LEU A 4 1.30 21.32 -4.65
CA LEU A 4 1.37 20.26 -3.65
C LEU A 4 2.53 19.33 -3.95
N ILE A 5 3.39 19.12 -2.95
CA ILE A 5 4.52 18.18 -3.01
C ILE A 5 4.18 16.94 -2.17
N LEU A 6 4.52 15.77 -2.70
CA LEU A 6 4.48 14.49 -2.00
C LEU A 6 5.90 14.05 -1.70
N CYS A 7 6.22 13.78 -0.44
CA CYS A 7 7.46 13.15 -0.02
C CYS A 7 7.15 11.86 0.73
N VAL A 8 8.08 10.92 0.70
CA VAL A 8 7.96 9.67 1.48
C VAL A 8 9.26 9.42 2.23
N GLU A 9 9.20 8.89 3.43
CA GLU A 9 10.35 8.36 4.16
C GLU A 9 10.03 6.96 4.65
N ILE A 10 11.06 6.13 4.79
CA ILE A 10 10.91 4.77 5.32
C ILE A 10 11.78 4.67 6.56
N SER A 11 11.22 4.13 7.64
CA SER A 11 11.96 3.98 8.90
C SER A 11 13.23 3.16 8.76
N ARG A 12 13.27 2.20 7.82
CA ARG A 12 14.45 1.39 7.46
C ARG A 12 14.38 1.00 6.00
N ASN A 13 15.55 0.85 5.38
CA ASN A 13 15.68 0.47 3.97
C ASN A 13 16.52 -0.81 3.75
N HIS A 14 16.94 -1.50 4.81
CA HIS A 14 17.64 -2.79 4.72
C HIS A 14 16.79 -3.90 5.32
N PHE A 15 16.44 -4.89 4.51
CA PHE A 15 15.53 -5.98 4.87
C PHE A 15 16.31 -7.29 4.93
N SER A 16 16.25 -7.95 6.09
CA SER A 16 16.95 -9.20 6.37
C SER A 16 16.21 -10.40 5.78
N LEU A 17 16.92 -11.39 5.25
CA LEU A 17 16.34 -12.69 4.86
C LEU A 17 16.04 -13.64 6.03
N SER A 18 16.32 -13.27 7.28
CA SER A 18 16.16 -14.15 8.45
C SER A 18 15.05 -13.75 9.42
N GLU A 19 14.61 -12.50 9.43
CA GLU A 19 13.73 -11.94 10.47
C GLU A 19 12.57 -11.12 9.90
N PHE A 20 11.46 -11.09 10.64
CA PHE A 20 10.40 -10.12 10.39
C PHE A 20 10.90 -8.71 10.76
N VAL A 21 10.54 -7.71 9.96
CA VAL A 21 10.94 -6.32 10.22
C VAL A 21 9.73 -5.41 10.08
N ASP A 22 9.42 -4.67 11.13
CA ASP A 22 8.44 -3.58 11.07
C ASP A 22 9.04 -2.34 10.41
N LEU A 23 8.22 -1.74 9.56
CA LEU A 23 8.53 -0.61 8.73
C LEU A 23 7.41 0.43 8.86
N GLU A 24 7.79 1.68 8.71
CA GLU A 24 6.86 2.80 8.67
C GLU A 24 7.18 3.64 7.45
N PHE A 25 6.19 3.82 6.58
CA PHE A 25 6.21 4.82 5.53
C PHE A 25 5.61 6.11 6.07
N ARG A 26 6.43 7.16 6.20
CA ARG A 26 5.94 8.51 6.51
C ARG A 26 5.70 9.25 5.22
N ILE A 27 4.44 9.54 4.95
CA ILE A 27 3.99 10.20 3.73
C ILE A 27 3.70 11.65 4.08
N ARG A 28 4.42 12.58 3.46
CA ARG A 28 4.33 14.01 3.72
C ARG A 28 3.72 14.73 2.53
N PHE A 29 2.71 15.53 2.80
CA PHE A 29 2.10 16.47 1.89
C PHE A 29 2.52 17.87 2.27
N GLU A 30 3.06 18.65 1.34
CA GLU A 30 3.49 20.02 1.59
C GLU A 30 2.87 20.96 0.57
N ASN A 31 2.11 21.95 1.05
CA ASN A 31 1.54 22.99 0.19
C ASN A 31 2.55 24.13 0.02
N ARG A 32 3.20 24.18 -1.15
CA ARG A 32 4.09 25.26 -1.58
C ARG A 32 3.41 26.30 -2.47
N GLY A 33 2.09 26.22 -2.62
CA GLY A 33 1.29 27.19 -3.35
C GLY A 33 0.82 28.36 -2.48
N GLU A 34 -0.01 29.22 -3.09
CA GLU A 34 -0.58 30.40 -2.44
C GLU A 34 -2.04 30.18 -1.98
N GLU A 35 -2.66 29.08 -2.40
CA GLU A 35 -4.05 28.72 -2.08
C GLU A 35 -4.13 27.53 -1.14
N THR A 36 -5.21 27.43 -0.36
CA THR A 36 -5.53 26.23 0.42
C THR A 36 -5.83 25.05 -0.51
N ILE A 37 -5.25 23.89 -0.19
CA ILE A 37 -5.41 22.66 -0.99
C ILE A 37 -6.23 21.63 -0.23
N GLU A 38 -7.20 21.04 -0.92
CA GLU A 38 -8.04 19.96 -0.39
C GLU A 38 -7.40 18.60 -0.68
N ILE A 39 -7.11 17.82 0.37
CA ILE A 39 -6.55 16.46 0.27
C ILE A 39 -7.30 15.45 1.15
N TYR A 40 -7.19 14.17 0.82
CA TYR A 40 -7.86 13.06 1.51
C TYR A 40 -6.89 11.94 1.94
N PRO A 41 -5.78 12.29 2.60
CA PRO A 41 -4.73 11.35 2.92
C PRO A 41 -5.21 10.28 3.89
N LYS A 42 -6.20 10.51 4.77
CA LYS A 42 -6.64 9.51 5.77
C LYS A 42 -7.34 8.29 5.17
N ILE A 43 -8.02 8.48 4.05
CA ILE A 43 -8.83 7.44 3.40
C ILE A 43 -8.16 6.86 2.16
N ALA A 44 -6.97 7.35 1.81
CA ALA A 44 -6.21 6.82 0.69
C ALA A 44 -5.76 5.37 0.94
N THR A 45 -6.25 4.42 0.16
CA THR A 45 -5.86 3.01 0.30
C THR A 45 -4.64 2.70 -0.56
N PHE A 46 -4.04 1.51 -0.44
CA PHE A 46 -3.03 1.02 -1.38
C PHE A 46 -3.64 -0.05 -2.30
N PRO A 47 -4.59 0.28 -3.19
CA PRO A 47 -5.30 -0.74 -3.95
C PRO A 47 -4.39 -1.38 -5.01
N GLN A 48 -4.77 -2.58 -5.46
CA GLN A 48 -4.47 -2.97 -6.84
C GLN A 48 -5.74 -3.10 -7.68
N THR A 49 -6.85 -3.54 -7.08
CA THR A 49 -8.13 -3.75 -7.75
C THR A 49 -9.19 -2.92 -7.07
N ILE A 50 -9.39 -1.74 -7.62
CA ILE A 50 -10.16 -0.67 -6.99
C ILE A 50 -11.63 -1.08 -6.89
N GLY A 51 -12.07 -1.50 -5.69
CA GLY A 51 -13.51 -1.58 -5.39
C GLY A 51 -14.17 -0.20 -5.51
N TRP A 52 -13.47 0.88 -5.12
CA TRP A 52 -13.95 2.27 -5.18
C TRP A 52 -12.85 3.25 -5.62
N GLY A 53 -13.05 3.97 -6.72
CA GLY A 53 -12.11 4.89 -7.40
C GLY A 53 -11.66 6.15 -6.63
N GLY A 54 -11.77 6.16 -5.31
CA GLY A 54 -11.40 7.31 -4.48
C GLY A 54 -9.90 7.59 -4.41
N PRO A 55 -9.49 8.49 -3.48
CA PRO A 55 -8.09 8.77 -3.21
C PRO A 55 -7.33 7.48 -2.91
N HIS A 56 -6.14 7.33 -3.47
CA HIS A 56 -5.33 6.14 -3.24
C HIS A 56 -3.85 6.37 -3.47
N PHE A 57 -3.06 5.48 -2.89
CA PHE A 57 -1.63 5.36 -3.09
C PHE A 57 -1.32 4.20 -4.02
N ARG A 58 -0.30 4.38 -4.84
CA ARG A 58 0.33 3.30 -5.59
C ARG A 58 1.81 3.27 -5.23
N VAL A 59 2.30 2.07 -4.92
CA VAL A 59 3.74 1.83 -4.85
C VAL A 59 4.14 1.22 -6.18
N GLU A 60 5.03 1.90 -6.90
CA GLU A 60 5.64 1.36 -8.10
C GLU A 60 7.09 1.01 -7.76
N MET A 61 7.46 -0.25 -7.99
CA MET A 61 8.77 -0.77 -7.61
C MET A 61 9.32 -1.63 -8.75
N ASP A 62 10.55 -1.33 -9.17
CA ASP A 62 11.22 -2.07 -10.24
C ASP A 62 11.51 -3.50 -9.79
N ASP A 63 11.35 -4.48 -10.69
CA ASP A 63 11.59 -5.91 -10.46
C ASP A 63 10.78 -6.55 -9.30
N ALA A 64 9.74 -5.87 -8.80
CA ALA A 64 8.82 -6.38 -7.81
C ALA A 64 7.39 -6.41 -8.35
N LYS A 65 6.53 -7.23 -7.74
CA LYS A 65 5.10 -7.29 -8.09
C LYS A 65 4.26 -6.82 -6.92
N THR A 66 3.40 -5.83 -7.12
CA THR A 66 2.32 -5.52 -6.18
C THR A 66 1.17 -6.50 -6.40
N GLN A 67 0.64 -7.07 -5.32
CA GLN A 67 -0.48 -8.01 -5.34
C GLN A 67 -1.45 -7.68 -4.21
N GLU A 68 -2.70 -7.39 -4.55
CA GLU A 68 -3.81 -7.42 -3.59
C GLU A 68 -4.36 -8.85 -3.51
N LEU A 69 -4.50 -9.38 -2.30
CA LEU A 69 -5.15 -10.66 -2.04
C LEU A 69 -6.46 -10.42 -1.31
N ARG A 70 -7.57 -10.89 -1.86
CA ARG A 70 -8.92 -10.60 -1.31
C ARG A 70 -9.38 -11.69 -0.34
N SER A 71 -10.00 -11.31 0.77
CA SER A 71 -10.72 -12.29 1.63
C SER A 71 -12.06 -12.72 1.04
N TYR A 72 -12.66 -11.91 0.17
CA TYR A 72 -14.01 -12.11 -0.35
C TYR A 72 -14.11 -11.66 -1.82
N TYR A 73 -14.85 -12.45 -2.61
CA TYR A 73 -15.01 -12.27 -4.06
C TYR A 73 -16.46 -11.96 -4.48
N GLY A 74 -17.35 -11.60 -3.54
CA GLY A 74 -18.73 -11.26 -3.89
C GLY A 74 -18.90 -9.84 -4.40
N PRO A 75 -20.17 -9.37 -4.53
CA PRO A 75 -20.46 -8.07 -5.10
C PRO A 75 -19.71 -6.97 -4.34
N PRO A 76 -19.27 -5.90 -5.04
CA PRO A 76 -18.68 -4.76 -4.36
C PRO A 76 -19.65 -4.27 -3.28
N ALA A 77 -19.11 -3.77 -2.17
CA ALA A 77 -19.89 -3.14 -1.12
C ALA A 77 -20.72 -1.94 -1.66
N GLN A 78 -21.37 -1.15 -0.82
CA GLN A 78 -21.82 0.16 -1.29
C GLN A 78 -20.63 1.13 -1.31
N PRO A 79 -20.54 2.03 -2.33
CA PRO A 79 -19.52 3.06 -2.33
C PRO A 79 -19.64 3.94 -1.08
N PRO A 80 -18.51 4.48 -0.56
CA PRO A 80 -18.59 5.49 0.48
C PRO A 80 -19.40 6.70 0.01
N THR A 81 -20.25 7.24 0.89
CA THR A 81 -21.09 8.39 0.58
C THR A 81 -20.29 9.70 0.57
N ARG A 82 -20.83 10.76 -0.05
CA ARG A 82 -20.25 12.11 0.01
C ARG A 82 -19.87 12.55 1.43
N ASN A 83 -20.72 12.29 2.41
CA ASN A 83 -20.49 12.63 3.82
C ASN A 83 -19.22 11.95 4.38
N TYR A 84 -18.88 10.74 3.91
CA TYR A 84 -17.65 10.06 4.32
C TYR A 84 -16.41 10.84 3.86
N TYR A 85 -16.41 11.31 2.60
CA TYR A 85 -15.32 12.12 2.07
C TYR A 85 -15.22 13.46 2.80
N GLU A 86 -16.34 14.17 2.98
CA GLU A 86 -16.35 15.46 3.69
C GLU A 86 -15.77 15.38 5.10
N ARG A 87 -16.04 14.29 5.85
CA ARG A 87 -15.46 14.04 7.18
C ARG A 87 -13.97 13.73 7.18
N ASN A 88 -13.44 13.24 6.07
CA ASN A 88 -12.03 12.86 5.92
C ASN A 88 -11.22 13.88 5.10
N ARG A 89 -11.86 14.98 4.71
CA ARG A 89 -11.21 16.13 4.06
C ARG A 89 -10.18 16.73 5.01
N SER A 90 -9.00 17.02 4.48
CA SER A 90 -7.98 17.83 5.14
C SER A 90 -7.69 19.04 4.26
N ASP A 91 -7.87 20.23 4.81
CA ASP A 91 -7.60 21.50 4.13
C ASP A 91 -6.19 21.94 4.52
N LEU A 92 -5.26 21.94 3.57
CA LEU A 92 -3.84 22.24 3.79
C LEU A 92 -3.55 23.69 3.39
N LEU A 93 -3.26 24.56 4.35
CA LEU A 93 -2.98 25.98 4.12
C LEU A 93 -1.63 26.19 3.42
N PRO A 94 -1.40 27.36 2.77
CA PRO A 94 -0.09 27.72 2.22
C PRO A 94 1.04 27.58 3.26
N GLY A 95 2.09 26.84 2.91
CA GLY A 95 3.23 26.53 3.78
C GLY A 95 2.99 25.41 4.80
N GLU A 96 1.78 24.85 4.89
CA GLU A 96 1.46 23.79 5.84
C GLU A 96 1.94 22.42 5.34
N ILE A 97 2.28 21.58 6.31
CA ILE A 97 2.72 20.21 6.12
C ILE A 97 1.75 19.28 6.84
N LEU A 98 1.29 18.24 6.14
CA LEU A 98 0.53 17.15 6.73
C LEU A 98 1.26 15.84 6.53
N GLU A 99 1.36 15.05 7.60
CA GLU A 99 2.00 13.74 7.59
C GLU A 99 0.99 12.61 7.85
N ARG A 100 1.19 11.50 7.15
CA ARG A 100 0.50 10.22 7.40
C ARG A 100 1.54 9.13 7.51
N SER A 101 1.54 8.40 8.62
CA SER A 101 2.30 7.16 8.76
C SER A 101 1.48 5.96 8.30
N VAL A 102 2.14 5.04 7.59
CA VAL A 102 1.60 3.74 7.17
C VAL A 102 2.54 2.66 7.67
N SER A 103 2.03 1.74 8.48
CA SER A 103 2.79 0.57 8.90
C SER A 103 2.95 -0.42 7.75
N ALA A 104 4.06 -1.11 7.73
CA ALA A 104 4.27 -2.28 6.88
C ALA A 104 5.15 -3.29 7.60
N CYS A 105 5.06 -4.54 7.20
CA CYS A 105 5.85 -5.61 7.79
C CYS A 105 6.51 -6.43 6.70
N TRP A 106 7.82 -6.52 6.78
CA TRP A 106 8.63 -7.39 5.96
C TRP A 106 8.58 -8.82 6.51
N ILE A 107 8.36 -9.78 5.60
CA ILE A 107 8.39 -11.21 5.87
C ILE A 107 9.37 -11.88 4.90
N PRO A 108 10.49 -12.44 5.40
CA PRO A 108 11.36 -13.26 4.58
C PRO A 108 10.62 -14.50 4.09
N ASN A 109 10.86 -14.92 2.84
CA ASN A 109 10.25 -16.13 2.27
C ASN A 109 10.46 -17.38 3.16
N SER A 110 11.62 -17.48 3.79
CA SER A 110 12.00 -18.59 4.69
C SER A 110 11.11 -18.72 5.92
N LYS A 111 10.38 -17.66 6.29
CA LYS A 111 9.48 -17.60 7.44
C LYS A 111 8.01 -17.81 7.05
N ILE A 112 7.69 -17.88 5.77
CA ILE A 112 6.31 -18.11 5.31
C ILE A 112 6.08 -19.62 5.22
N PRO A 113 5.07 -20.18 5.90
CA PRO A 113 4.70 -21.58 5.73
C PRO A 113 4.42 -21.88 4.26
N LYS A 114 5.09 -22.88 3.68
CA LYS A 114 4.96 -23.19 2.24
C LYS A 114 3.52 -23.47 1.81
N ARG A 115 2.71 -24.04 2.70
CA ARG A 115 1.28 -24.28 2.44
C ARG A 115 0.51 -22.97 2.20
N SER A 116 0.83 -21.90 2.94
CA SER A 116 0.23 -20.56 2.79
C SER A 116 0.54 -19.90 1.45
N LEU A 117 1.56 -20.38 0.73
CA LEU A 117 1.94 -19.90 -0.60
C LEU A 117 1.20 -20.63 -1.72
N SER A 118 0.42 -21.67 -1.39
CA SER A 118 -0.29 -22.43 -2.41
C SER A 118 -1.38 -21.58 -3.07
N LYS A 119 -1.51 -21.70 -4.39
CA LYS A 119 -2.52 -20.97 -5.17
C LYS A 119 -3.93 -21.22 -4.63
N LYS A 120 -4.21 -22.44 -4.16
CA LYS A 120 -5.51 -22.81 -3.56
C LYS A 120 -5.88 -21.99 -2.34
N LEU A 121 -4.90 -21.57 -1.52
CA LEU A 121 -5.16 -20.73 -0.37
C LEU A 121 -5.15 -19.24 -0.73
N LEU A 122 -4.22 -18.83 -1.59
CA LEU A 122 -4.06 -17.43 -2.00
C LEU A 122 -5.23 -16.93 -2.85
N ASP A 123 -5.75 -17.77 -3.74
CA ASP A 123 -6.78 -17.41 -4.71
C ASP A 123 -7.64 -18.65 -5.03
N PRO A 124 -8.51 -19.05 -4.08
CA PRO A 124 -9.34 -20.24 -4.24
C PRO A 124 -10.33 -20.14 -5.41
N GLU A 125 -10.69 -18.92 -5.81
CA GLU A 125 -11.68 -18.67 -6.88
C GLU A 125 -11.02 -18.30 -8.22
N GLY A 126 -9.70 -18.05 -8.25
CA GLY A 126 -8.94 -17.80 -9.47
C GLY A 126 -9.01 -16.37 -10.00
N TYR A 127 -9.47 -15.40 -9.20
CA TYR A 127 -9.74 -14.03 -9.62
C TYR A 127 -8.55 -13.08 -9.45
N ASP A 128 -7.65 -13.37 -8.50
CA ASP A 128 -6.50 -12.49 -8.20
C ASP A 128 -5.30 -12.76 -9.13
N GLY A 129 -5.39 -13.77 -10.00
CA GLY A 129 -4.40 -14.00 -11.05
C GLY A 129 -3.03 -14.43 -10.49
N ILE A 130 -3.06 -15.34 -9.52
CA ILE A 130 -1.87 -15.73 -8.76
C ILE A 130 -0.88 -16.54 -9.61
N ASP A 131 0.35 -16.04 -9.64
CA ASP A 131 1.56 -16.73 -10.06
C ASP A 131 2.20 -17.40 -8.84
N GLU A 132 1.93 -18.70 -8.70
CA GLU A 132 2.39 -19.50 -7.55
C GLU A 132 3.92 -19.56 -7.48
N ILE A 133 4.63 -19.64 -8.62
CA ILE A 133 6.09 -19.72 -8.66
C ILE A 133 6.70 -18.42 -8.12
N LEU A 134 6.12 -17.28 -8.49
CA LEU A 134 6.55 -15.98 -7.97
C LEU A 134 6.35 -15.91 -6.46
N PHE A 135 5.18 -16.30 -5.96
CA PHE A 135 4.89 -16.32 -4.52
C PHE A 135 5.83 -17.24 -3.73
N GLU A 136 6.09 -18.44 -4.25
CA GLU A 136 6.97 -19.42 -3.61
C GLU A 136 8.40 -18.94 -3.42
N ARG A 137 8.89 -18.06 -4.30
CA ARG A 137 10.25 -17.52 -4.29
C ARG A 137 10.35 -16.15 -3.61
N SER A 138 9.25 -15.42 -3.49
CA SER A 138 9.26 -14.04 -3.02
C SER A 138 9.29 -13.94 -1.51
N SER A 139 10.12 -13.02 -1.02
CA SER A 139 9.87 -12.39 0.28
C SER A 139 8.80 -11.31 0.09
N MET A 140 8.12 -10.94 1.17
CA MET A 140 6.91 -10.12 1.07
C MET A 140 7.01 -8.91 1.96
N LEU A 141 6.64 -7.75 1.42
CA LEU A 141 6.30 -6.57 2.22
C LEU A 141 4.79 -6.46 2.30
N VAL A 142 4.24 -6.60 3.50
CA VAL A 142 2.79 -6.52 3.76
C VAL A 142 2.45 -5.11 4.23
N LEU A 143 1.62 -4.39 3.48
CA LEU A 143 1.24 -3.01 3.78
C LEU A 143 0.06 -2.94 4.77
N ASN A 144 0.03 -1.88 5.59
CA ASN A 144 -0.95 -1.63 6.66
C ASN A 144 -1.04 -2.75 7.71
N ARG A 145 0.09 -3.39 7.98
CA ARG A 145 0.24 -4.45 8.99
C ARG A 145 1.56 -4.28 9.72
N ASN A 146 1.55 -4.60 11.00
CA ASN A 146 2.78 -4.80 11.79
C ASN A 146 3.03 -6.29 12.07
N GLN A 147 4.21 -6.58 12.61
CA GLN A 147 4.69 -7.92 12.93
C GLN A 147 3.77 -8.63 13.93
N THR A 148 3.28 -7.93 14.94
CA THR A 148 2.41 -8.51 15.97
C THR A 148 1.10 -9.01 15.37
N GLU A 149 0.48 -8.19 14.51
CA GLU A 149 -0.76 -8.54 13.80
C GLU A 149 -0.56 -9.72 12.86
N LEU A 150 0.56 -9.75 12.12
CA LEU A 150 0.85 -10.80 11.15
C LEU A 150 1.21 -12.13 11.81
N LEU A 151 2.06 -12.12 12.83
CA LEU A 151 2.37 -13.33 13.58
C LEU A 151 1.10 -13.88 14.26
N SER A 152 0.25 -13.01 14.80
CA SER A 152 -1.04 -13.42 15.35
C SER A 152 -1.94 -14.03 14.27
N SER A 153 -1.97 -13.49 13.05
CA SER A 153 -2.80 -14.02 11.96
C SER A 153 -2.26 -15.35 11.43
N MET A 154 -0.94 -15.43 11.23
CA MET A 154 -0.25 -16.63 10.77
C MET A 154 -0.38 -17.81 11.75
N SER A 155 -0.45 -17.55 13.05
CA SER A 155 -0.70 -18.60 14.05
C SER A 155 -2.14 -19.12 14.06
N ARG A 156 -3.09 -18.35 13.52
CA ARG A 156 -4.53 -18.68 13.54
C ARG A 156 -5.01 -19.32 12.25
N SER A 157 -4.43 -18.97 11.10
CA SER A 157 -4.88 -19.47 9.81
C SER A 157 -3.76 -19.64 8.80
N GLU A 158 -3.90 -20.64 7.94
CA GLU A 158 -2.97 -20.91 6.83
C GLU A 158 -3.12 -19.89 5.69
N ASP A 159 -4.28 -19.24 5.56
CA ASP A 159 -4.56 -18.24 4.52
C ASP A 159 -4.25 -16.80 4.95
N PHE A 160 -3.46 -16.60 6.01
CA PHE A 160 -3.20 -15.29 6.65
C PHE A 160 -2.69 -14.19 5.71
N LEU A 161 -2.14 -14.55 4.54
CA LEU A 161 -1.72 -13.59 3.51
C LEU A 161 -2.92 -12.89 2.86
N ARG A 162 -4.11 -13.48 2.87
CA ARG A 162 -5.39 -12.82 2.60
C ARG A 162 -5.86 -12.14 3.91
N PRO A 163 -6.42 -10.91 3.91
CA PRO A 163 -6.73 -10.01 2.80
C PRO A 163 -5.72 -8.86 2.65
N ASN A 164 -4.43 -9.17 2.47
CA ASN A 164 -3.40 -8.14 2.54
C ASN A 164 -3.00 -7.61 1.16
N HIS A 165 -2.43 -6.41 1.19
CA HIS A 165 -1.72 -5.82 0.06
C HIS A 165 -0.24 -6.13 0.21
N LEU A 166 0.30 -6.81 -0.78
CA LEU A 166 1.65 -7.36 -0.77
C LEU A 166 2.49 -6.68 -1.84
N ILE A 167 3.77 -6.47 -1.53
CA ILE A 167 4.81 -6.31 -2.54
C ILE A 167 5.65 -7.58 -2.49
N LEU A 168 5.77 -8.26 -3.62
CA LEU A 168 6.52 -9.50 -3.81
C LEU A 168 7.91 -9.16 -4.33
N LEU A 169 8.94 -9.49 -3.55
CA LEU A 169 10.35 -9.25 -3.87
C LEU A 169 11.04 -10.62 -4.12
N PRO A 170 11.24 -11.04 -5.38
CA PRO A 170 11.64 -12.40 -5.72
C PRO A 170 13.13 -12.71 -5.49
N ARG A 171 13.96 -11.69 -5.28
CA ARG A 171 15.43 -11.85 -5.16
C ARG A 171 16.04 -10.86 -4.17
N SER A 172 17.22 -11.18 -3.65
CA SER A 172 18.06 -10.19 -2.99
C SER A 172 18.53 -9.14 -3.98
N GLY A 173 18.73 -7.90 -3.52
CA GLY A 173 19.17 -6.81 -4.38
C GLY A 173 18.68 -5.44 -3.93
N GLU A 174 19.01 -4.44 -4.76
CA GLU A 174 18.48 -3.09 -4.64
C GLU A 174 17.17 -2.99 -5.43
N TYR A 175 16.13 -2.49 -4.77
CA TYR A 175 14.84 -2.18 -5.36
C TYR A 175 14.63 -0.67 -5.29
N LYS A 176 14.24 -0.10 -6.41
CA LYS A 176 13.83 1.29 -6.49
C LYS A 176 12.33 1.36 -6.44
N PHE A 177 11.78 2.28 -5.66
CA PHE A 177 10.35 2.55 -5.68
C PHE A 177 10.06 4.03 -5.53
N PHE A 178 8.87 4.41 -5.98
CA PHE A 178 8.26 5.68 -5.67
C PHE A 178 6.80 5.46 -5.26
N LEU A 179 6.30 6.41 -4.48
CA LEU A 179 4.92 6.46 -4.05
C LEU A 179 4.19 7.47 -4.93
N THR A 180 3.09 7.05 -5.53
CA THR A 180 2.18 7.95 -6.24
C THR A 180 0.91 8.13 -5.42
N TYR A 181 0.51 9.39 -5.20
CA TYR A 181 -0.80 9.74 -4.65
C TYR A 181 -1.74 10.17 -5.78
N TYR A 182 -2.87 9.48 -5.89
CA TYR A 182 -3.94 9.81 -6.80
C TYR A 182 -5.14 10.35 -6.04
N GLN A 183 -5.69 11.45 -6.55
CA GLN A 183 -6.95 12.02 -6.12
C GLN A 183 -7.70 12.45 -7.38
N GLN A 184 -8.76 11.73 -7.75
CA GLN A 184 -9.50 11.99 -8.98
C GLN A 184 -11.01 11.79 -8.70
N PRO A 185 -11.91 12.40 -9.49
CA PRO A 185 -13.34 12.24 -9.31
C PRO A 185 -13.78 10.79 -9.50
N TRP A 186 -14.70 10.32 -8.65
CA TRP A 186 -15.28 8.98 -8.72
C TRP A 186 -16.66 8.91 -8.06
N VAL A 187 -17.71 8.59 -8.82
CA VAL A 187 -19.10 8.42 -8.34
C VAL A 187 -19.54 9.56 -7.41
N ASP A 188 -19.52 9.36 -6.09
CA ASP A 188 -19.93 10.33 -5.05
C ASP A 188 -18.76 11.17 -4.49
N PHE A 189 -17.55 10.95 -4.99
CA PHE A 189 -16.35 11.70 -4.68
C PHE A 189 -16.00 12.67 -5.81
N ILE A 190 -16.08 13.98 -5.54
CA ILE A 190 -15.67 15.01 -6.49
C ILE A 190 -14.78 15.99 -5.71
N PRO A 191 -13.45 15.84 -5.76
CA PRO A 191 -12.55 16.76 -5.09
C PRO A 191 -12.49 18.10 -5.82
N LYS A 192 -12.17 19.18 -5.12
CA LYS A 192 -11.94 20.50 -5.75
C LYS A 192 -10.81 20.47 -6.77
N GLN A 193 -9.80 19.66 -6.50
CA GLN A 193 -8.60 19.52 -7.32
C GLN A 193 -8.26 18.05 -7.49
N SER A 194 -7.82 17.69 -8.70
CA SER A 194 -7.33 16.35 -9.02
C SER A 194 -5.81 16.32 -9.04
N PHE A 195 -5.24 15.23 -8.54
CA PHE A 195 -3.80 15.07 -8.37
C PHE A 195 -3.31 13.71 -8.86
N SER A 196 -2.08 13.72 -9.38
CA SER A 196 -1.22 12.56 -9.59
C SER A 196 0.18 12.98 -9.17
N LEU A 197 0.48 12.85 -7.88
CA LEU A 197 1.74 13.30 -7.30
C LEU A 197 2.67 12.12 -7.13
N ASN A 198 3.87 12.22 -7.69
CA ASN A 198 4.93 11.25 -7.46
C ASN A 198 5.87 11.78 -6.37
N SER A 199 6.26 10.91 -5.44
CA SER A 199 7.36 11.17 -4.53
C SER A 199 8.70 11.12 -5.25
N GLU A 200 9.77 11.56 -4.58
CA GLU A 200 11.12 11.19 -5.02
C GLU A 200 11.35 9.67 -4.98
N GLU A 201 12.29 9.19 -5.80
CA GLU A 201 12.76 7.80 -5.80
C GLU A 201 13.37 7.45 -4.44
N LYS A 202 13.00 6.28 -3.92
CA LYS A 202 13.61 5.66 -2.75
C LYS A 202 14.17 4.30 -3.10
N LYS A 203 15.12 3.87 -2.27
CA LYS A 203 15.80 2.59 -2.40
C LYS A 203 15.54 1.72 -1.20
N ILE A 204 15.28 0.45 -1.46
CA ILE A 204 15.21 -0.63 -0.49
C ILE A 204 16.24 -1.68 -0.88
N PHE A 205 16.89 -2.27 0.11
CA PHE A 205 17.91 -3.29 -0.07
C PHE A 205 17.49 -4.57 0.64
N VAL A 206 17.41 -5.67 -0.10
CA VAL A 206 17.11 -7.00 0.44
C VAL A 206 18.41 -7.80 0.52
N HIS A 207 18.78 -8.24 1.72
CA HIS A 207 20.04 -8.93 2.02
C HIS A 207 19.82 -10.25 2.77
#